data_AF-A0A241V399-F1
#
_entry.id   AF-A0A241V399-F1
#
_cell.length_a   1.000
_cell.length_b   1.000
_cell.length_c   1.000
_cell.angle_alpha   90.00
_cell.angle_beta   90.00
_cell.angle_gamma   90.00
#
_symmetry.space_group_name_H-M   'P 1'
#
loop_
_entity.id
_entity.type
_entity.pdbx_description
1 polymer ?
#
loop_
_entity_poly.entity_id
_entity_poly.type
_entity_poly.pdbx_seq_one_letter_code
_entity_poly.pdbx_strand_id
1 'polypeptide(L)'
;MGIKKLVTITVEAEIEIELADWAANPTAEDIESVNYCGFDVKNSDDIYATAGRLILNGYANSNNDVFGVIHHSWQRNTVPNAENESFHKINYIFIEDVDIQEMGQEQPK
;
A
#
# COMPACT_ATOMS: atom_id res chain seq x y z
N MET A 1 -5.43 -23.64 22.53
CA MET A 1 -5.48 -23.67 21.05
C MET A 1 -6.38 -22.55 20.59
N GLY A 2 -5.95 -21.73 19.63
CA GLY A 2 -6.79 -20.66 19.06
C GLY A 2 -7.81 -21.22 18.07
N ILE A 3 -8.94 -20.53 17.90
CA ILE A 3 -9.94 -20.82 16.87
C ILE A 3 -9.57 -20.00 15.64
N LYS A 4 -9.52 -20.64 14.46
CA LYS A 4 -9.31 -19.96 13.18
C LYS A 4 -10.65 -19.49 12.61
N LYS A 5 -10.72 -18.23 12.20
CA LYS A 5 -11.84 -17.67 11.44
C LYS A 5 -11.28 -16.93 10.22
N LEU A 6 -11.99 -17.00 9.10
CA LEU A 6 -11.73 -16.13 7.96
C LEU A 6 -12.50 -14.84 8.17
N VAL A 7 -11.80 -13.71 8.04
CA VAL A 7 -12.39 -12.37 8.18
C VAL A 7 -12.14 -11.64 6.87
N THR A 8 -13.22 -11.25 6.20
CA THR A 8 -13.18 -10.44 4.98
C THR A 8 -13.72 -9.05 5.32
N ILE A 9 -12.98 -8.01 4.96
CA ILE A 9 -13.35 -6.62 5.25
C ILE A 9 -13.28 -5.83 3.94
N THR A 10 -14.35 -5.10 3.64
CA THR A 10 -14.37 -4.10 2.57
C THR A 10 -14.16 -2.72 3.18
N VAL A 11 -13.24 -1.94 2.61
CA VAL A 11 -12.82 -0.64 3.14
C VAL A 11 -12.93 0.42 2.05
N GLU A 12 -13.59 1.52 2.40
CA GLU A 12 -13.49 2.79 1.67
C GLU A 12 -12.49 3.68 2.41
N ALA A 13 -11.54 4.29 1.68
CA ALA A 13 -10.54 5.16 2.28
C ALA A 13 -10.22 6.35 1.37
N GLU A 14 -9.97 7.50 2.00
CA GLU A 14 -9.41 8.68 1.34
C GLU A 14 -8.00 8.93 1.90
N ILE A 15 -7.01 8.95 0.99
CA ILE A 15 -5.60 9.05 1.34
C ILE A 15 -4.96 10.13 0.46
N GLU A 16 -4.35 11.12 1.10
CA GLU A 16 -3.41 12.04 0.46
C GLU A 16 -2.07 11.31 0.33
N ILE A 17 -1.55 11.19 -0.89
CA ILE A 17 -0.28 10.51 -1.18
C ILE A 17 0.62 11.46 -1.96
N GLU A 18 1.86 11.60 -1.49
CA GLU A 18 2.94 12.29 -2.17
C GLU A 18 4.09 11.31 -2.32
N LEU A 19 4.47 11.03 -3.56
CA LEU A 19 5.60 10.15 -3.89
C LEU A 19 6.77 11.01 -4.39
N ALA A 20 7.96 10.43 -4.41
CA ALA A 20 9.13 11.07 -5.03
C ALA A 20 8.85 11.43 -6.51
N ASP A 21 9.51 12.50 -7.00
CA ASP A 21 9.17 13.17 -8.27
C ASP A 21 9.12 12.25 -9.50
N TRP A 22 9.92 11.18 -9.52
CA TRP A 22 9.90 10.20 -10.62
C TRP A 22 8.52 9.56 -10.79
N ALA A 23 7.77 9.36 -9.70
CA ALA A 23 6.48 8.69 -9.72
C ALA A 23 5.40 9.53 -10.42
N ALA A 24 5.56 10.86 -10.47
CA ALA A 24 4.64 11.75 -11.17
C ALA A 24 4.78 11.65 -12.71
N ASN A 25 5.95 11.23 -13.21
CA ASN A 25 6.20 11.04 -14.63
C ASN A 25 7.21 9.90 -14.86
N PRO A 26 6.80 8.65 -14.61
CA PRO A 26 7.71 7.52 -14.61
C PRO A 26 8.20 7.24 -16.03
N THR A 27 9.48 6.90 -16.14
CA THR A 27 10.04 6.39 -17.40
C THR A 27 9.60 4.94 -17.64
N ALA A 28 9.83 4.43 -18.85
CA ALA A 28 9.58 3.02 -19.14
C ALA A 28 10.43 2.08 -18.25
N GLU A 29 11.66 2.48 -17.91
CA GLU A 29 12.56 1.72 -17.03
C GLU A 29 12.05 1.70 -15.58
N ASP A 30 11.48 2.82 -15.10
CA ASP A 30 10.86 2.88 -13.77
C ASP A 30 9.66 1.91 -13.69
N ILE A 31 8.80 1.91 -14.72
CA ILE A 31 7.64 1.01 -14.81
C ILE A 31 8.10 -0.46 -14.84
N GLU A 32 9.11 -0.78 -15.64
CA GLU A 32 9.67 -2.13 -15.72
C GLU A 32 10.25 -2.57 -14.36
N SER A 33 10.96 -1.68 -13.68
CA SER A 33 11.55 -1.95 -12.36
C SER A 33 10.49 -2.22 -11.29
N VAL A 34 9.44 -1.39 -11.24
CA VAL A 34 8.31 -1.59 -10.31
C VAL A 34 7.59 -2.92 -10.60
N ASN A 35 7.37 -3.25 -11.87
CA ASN A 35 6.76 -4.51 -12.27
C ASN A 35 7.63 -5.73 -11.94
N TYR A 36 8.96 -5.63 -12.12
CA TYR A 36 9.91 -6.66 -11.73
C TYR A 36 9.83 -6.99 -10.23
N CYS A 37 9.46 -6.01 -9.41
CA CYS A 37 9.24 -6.19 -7.97
C CYS A 37 7.89 -6.82 -7.60
N GLY A 38 7.09 -7.25 -8.58
CA GLY A 38 5.85 -8.01 -8.38
C GLY A 38 4.58 -7.18 -8.35
N PHE A 39 4.65 -5.92 -8.80
CA PHE A 39 3.48 -5.07 -9.02
C PHE A 39 3.02 -5.14 -10.49
N ASP A 40 1.82 -4.64 -10.77
CA ASP A 40 1.27 -4.53 -12.14
C ASP A 40 0.84 -3.08 -12.36
N VAL A 41 1.80 -2.25 -12.80
CA VAL A 41 1.65 -0.82 -13.07
C VAL A 41 1.96 -0.50 -14.52
N LYS A 42 1.25 0.47 -15.10
CA LYS A 42 1.44 0.90 -16.49
C LYS A 42 1.69 2.40 -16.63
N ASN A 43 1.46 3.17 -15.57
CA ASN A 43 1.55 4.63 -15.57
C ASN A 43 1.66 5.14 -14.11
N SER A 44 1.71 6.47 -13.97
CA SER A 44 1.74 7.15 -12.67
C SER A 44 0.55 6.81 -11.79
N ASP A 45 -0.68 6.84 -12.31
CA ASP A 45 -1.89 6.59 -11.51
C ASP A 45 -1.88 5.18 -10.89
N ASP A 46 -1.43 4.17 -11.64
CA ASP A 46 -1.30 2.80 -11.12
C ASP A 46 -0.25 2.70 -9.98
N ILE A 47 0.82 3.50 -10.05
CA ILE A 47 1.85 3.62 -9.00
C ILE A 47 1.22 4.21 -7.73
N TYR A 48 0.44 5.29 -7.84
CA TYR A 48 -0.27 5.87 -6.70
C TYR A 48 -1.33 4.92 -6.12
N ALA A 49 -2.08 4.22 -6.97
CA ALA A 49 -3.04 3.21 -6.53
C ALA A 49 -2.36 2.06 -5.75
N THR A 50 -1.21 1.61 -6.23
CA THR A 50 -0.40 0.59 -5.56
C THR A 50 0.12 1.10 -4.22
N ALA A 51 0.65 2.32 -4.17
CA ALA A 51 1.10 2.94 -2.92
C ALA A 51 -0.04 3.04 -1.88
N GLY A 52 -1.24 3.47 -2.30
CA GLY A 52 -2.42 3.51 -1.44
C GLY A 52 -2.79 2.14 -0.86
N ARG A 53 -2.75 1.09 -1.69
CA ARG A 53 -2.96 -0.29 -1.23
C ARG A 53 -1.89 -0.74 -0.23
N LEU A 54 -0.62 -0.37 -0.43
CA LEU A 54 0.45 -0.71 0.50
C LEU A 54 0.28 -0.03 1.85
N ILE A 55 -0.09 1.26 1.85
CA ILE A 55 -0.42 2.04 3.05
C ILE A 55 -1.53 1.35 3.85
N LEU A 56 -2.65 0.99 3.21
CA LEU A 56 -3.77 0.33 3.88
C LEU A 56 -3.43 -1.07 4.42
N ASN A 57 -2.50 -1.79 3.78
CA ASN A 57 -2.04 -3.10 4.23
C ASN A 57 -0.91 -3.01 5.29
N GLY A 58 -0.56 -1.82 5.77
CA GLY A 58 0.49 -1.62 6.76
C GLY A 58 1.87 -2.08 6.27
N TYR A 59 2.13 -1.96 4.96
CA TYR A 59 3.37 -2.38 4.28
C TYR A 59 3.68 -3.89 4.38
N ALA A 60 2.74 -4.72 4.83
CA ALA A 60 2.99 -6.15 4.99
C ALA A 60 3.21 -6.86 3.64
N ASN A 61 4.18 -7.79 3.60
CA ASN A 61 4.43 -8.73 2.50
C ASN A 61 4.63 -8.09 1.11
N SER A 62 5.27 -6.94 1.01
CA SER A 62 5.56 -6.29 -0.27
C SER A 62 7.02 -5.84 -0.38
N ASN A 63 7.57 -5.84 -1.60
CA ASN A 63 8.84 -5.19 -1.94
C ASN A 63 8.63 -3.67 -1.97
N ASN A 64 8.28 -3.09 -0.83
CA ASN A 64 7.97 -1.66 -0.68
C ASN A 64 9.19 -0.75 -0.94
N ASP A 65 10.41 -1.28 -0.94
CA ASP A 65 11.64 -0.55 -1.27
C ASP A 65 11.56 0.22 -2.60
N VAL A 66 10.74 -0.24 -3.57
CA VAL A 66 10.55 0.47 -4.84
C VAL A 66 9.87 1.84 -4.71
N PHE A 67 9.12 2.05 -3.63
CA PHE A 67 8.48 3.33 -3.32
C PHE A 67 9.30 4.17 -2.31
N GLY A 68 10.49 3.70 -1.93
CA GLY A 68 11.30 4.28 -0.86
C GLY A 68 10.67 4.10 0.53
N VAL A 69 11.10 4.93 1.49
CA VAL A 69 10.45 4.97 2.81
C VAL A 69 9.20 5.83 2.70
N ILE A 70 8.04 5.26 3.02
CA ILE A 70 6.75 5.97 3.03
C ILE A 70 6.44 6.37 4.47
N HIS A 71 6.59 7.67 4.76
CA HIS A 71 6.37 8.21 6.10
C HIS A 71 4.89 8.51 6.33
N HIS A 72 4.39 8.11 7.51
CA HIS A 72 3.10 8.58 8.00
C HIS A 72 3.29 9.98 8.58
N SER A 73 2.57 10.96 8.02
CA SER A 73 2.62 12.41 8.29
C SER A 73 3.33 13.24 7.22
N TRP A 74 2.65 14.31 6.84
CA TRP A 74 3.08 15.29 5.86
C TRP A 74 4.03 16.30 6.54
N GLN A 75 5.30 15.92 6.68
CA GLN A 75 6.32 16.82 7.21
C GLN A 75 7.52 16.93 6.25
N ARG A 76 7.25 17.21 4.97
CA ARG A 76 8.28 17.40 3.93
C ARG A 76 9.39 18.39 4.33
N ASN A 77 9.10 19.33 5.24
CA ASN A 77 10.10 20.30 5.70
C ASN A 77 10.84 19.90 7.00
N THR A 78 10.51 18.78 7.63
CA THR A 78 11.15 18.33 8.89
C THR A 78 12.05 17.12 8.70
N VAL A 79 11.96 16.43 7.56
CA VAL A 79 12.77 15.26 7.23
C VAL A 79 13.95 15.68 6.34
N PRO A 80 15.21 15.35 6.68
CA PRO A 80 16.35 15.54 5.79
C PRO A 80 16.15 14.76 4.48
N ASN A 81 16.34 15.40 3.32
CA ASN A 81 16.13 14.83 1.97
C ASN A 81 14.69 14.46 1.60
N ALA A 82 13.69 15.15 2.15
CA ALA A 82 12.28 14.93 1.84
C ALA A 82 11.88 15.06 0.35
N GLU A 83 12.74 15.58 -0.51
CA GLU A 83 12.57 15.57 -1.98
C GLU A 83 12.59 14.14 -2.55
N ASN A 84 13.32 13.22 -1.90
CA ASN A 84 13.50 11.83 -2.33
C ASN A 84 12.71 10.82 -1.48
N GLU A 85 11.86 11.31 -0.59
CA GLU A 85 11.07 10.50 0.34
C GLU A 85 9.58 10.56 -0.06
N SER A 86 8.83 9.55 0.36
CA SER A 86 7.40 9.45 0.09
C SER A 86 6.60 9.71 1.37
N PHE A 87 5.46 10.35 1.27
CA PHE A 87 4.61 10.74 2.40
C PHE A 87 3.15 10.39 2.14
N HIS A 88 2.43 10.14 3.21
CA HIS A 88 0.98 10.00 3.12
C HIS A 88 0.27 10.51 4.36
N LYS A 89 -1.02 10.81 4.17
CA LYS A 89 -1.96 11.14 5.22
C LYS A 89 -3.30 10.48 4.92
N ILE A 90 -3.72 9.60 5.81
CA ILE A 90 -5.04 8.98 5.75
C ILE A 90 -6.02 9.99 6.32
N ASN A 91 -6.89 10.53 5.46
CA ASN A 91 -7.92 11.49 5.86
C ASN A 91 -9.13 10.78 6.47
N TYR A 92 -9.50 9.66 5.86
CA TYR A 92 -10.70 8.92 6.18
C TYR A 92 -10.51 7.43 5.89
N ILE A 93 -11.01 6.59 6.79
CA ILE A 93 -11.20 5.15 6.58
C ILE A 93 -12.57 4.79 7.11
N PHE A 94 -13.31 4.04 6.31
CA PHE A 94 -14.59 3.49 6.66
C PHE A 94 -14.67 2.03 6.26
N ILE A 95 -15.17 1.22 7.19
CA ILE A 95 -15.42 -0.18 6.94
C ILE A 95 -16.83 -0.28 6.38
N GLU A 96 -16.92 -0.60 5.09
CA GLU A 96 -18.19 -0.74 4.38
C GLU A 96 -18.90 -2.04 4.77
N ASP A 97 -18.14 -3.15 4.82
CA ASP A 97 -18.68 -4.47 5.12
C ASP A 97 -17.67 -5.35 5.85
N VAL A 98 -18.19 -6.27 6.68
CA VAL A 98 -17.41 -7.29 7.39
C VAL A 98 -18.14 -8.62 7.34
N ASP A 99 -17.48 -9.62 6.75
CA ASP A 99 -17.92 -11.01 6.75
C ASP A 99 -16.97 -11.88 7.59
N ILE A 100 -17.53 -12.73 8.45
CA ILE A 100 -16.78 -13.60 9.36
C ILE A 100 -17.28 -15.04 9.20
N GLN A 101 -16.38 -15.91 8.75
CA GLN A 101 -16.67 -17.33 8.53
C GLN A 101 -15.85 -18.22 9.46
N GLU A 102 -16.47 -19.29 9.94
CA GLU A 102 -15.73 -20.35 10.64
C GLU A 102 -14.94 -21.17 9.63
N MET A 103 -13.64 -21.27 9.85
CA MET A 103 -12.82 -22.19 9.07
C MET A 103 -13.03 -23.58 9.66
N GLY A 104 -13.67 -24.45 8.89
CA GLY A 104 -13.80 -25.86 9.26
C GLY A 104 -12.45 -26.42 9.68
N GLN A 105 -12.41 -27.14 10.81
CA GLN A 105 -11.20 -27.85 11.21
C GLN A 105 -10.88 -28.84 10.09
N GLU A 106 -9.76 -28.67 9.38
CA GLU A 106 -9.20 -29.75 8.58
C GLU A 106 -9.02 -30.93 9.53
N GLN A 107 -9.87 -31.94 9.38
CA GLN A 107 -9.67 -33.20 10.08
C GLN A 107 -8.35 -33.77 9.55
N PRO A 108 -7.35 -34.04 10.42
CA PRO A 108 -6.16 -34.73 9.98
C PRO A 108 -6.60 -36.09 9.40
N LYS A 109 -6.21 -36.36 8.15
CA LYS A 109 -6.31 -37.68 7.54
C LYS A 109 -5.44 -38.69 8.29
#